data_AF-A0A150WQY2-F1
#
_entry.id   AF-A0A150WQY2-F1
#
_cell.length_a   1.000
_cell.length_b   1.000
_cell.length_c   1.000
_cell.angle_alpha   90.00
_cell.angle_beta   90.00
_cell.angle_gamma   90.00
#
_symmetry.space_group_name_H-M   'P 1'
#
loop_
_entity.id
_entity.type
_entity.pdbx_description
1 polymer ?
#
loop_
_entity_poly.entity_id
_entity_poly.type
_entity_poly.pdbx_seq_one_letter_code
_entity_poly.pdbx_strand_id
1 'polypeptide(L)'
;MTENDVKSIALFFYFALLDDQKAVEAASQALALGRARKQRNPELKNPVALVAATKAVWDKFKARVARGRPNTTIESGWLIPDGVDLGPWREFQKSASEDELLTVIWSKILKIEDDDISEGLGITQGTIRYRLGRALRKLGSMTQGVGKFKHGSAGR
;
A
#
# COMPACT_ATOMS: atom_id res chain seq x y z
N MET A 1 -19.90 -4.32 0.49
CA MET A 1 -18.74 -3.49 0.90
C MET A 1 -19.28 -2.27 1.62
N THR A 2 -18.66 -1.95 2.74
CA THR A 2 -19.00 -0.86 3.66
C THR A 2 -18.24 0.43 3.29
N GLU A 3 -18.55 1.54 3.94
CA GLU A 3 -17.78 2.78 3.83
C GLU A 3 -16.32 2.60 4.27
N ASN A 4 -16.08 1.80 5.32
CA ASN A 4 -14.72 1.45 5.75
C ASN A 4 -13.93 0.73 4.65
N ASP A 5 -14.58 -0.14 3.87
CA ASP A 5 -13.91 -0.82 2.75
C ASP A 5 -13.52 0.17 1.65
N VAL A 6 -14.36 1.16 1.37
CA VAL A 6 -14.06 2.22 0.39
C VAL A 6 -12.85 3.03 0.85
N LYS A 7 -12.82 3.44 2.12
CA LYS A 7 -11.68 4.15 2.72
C LYS A 7 -10.41 3.32 2.66
N SER A 8 -10.48 2.03 2.97
CA SER A 8 -9.33 1.12 2.91
C SER A 8 -8.78 0.96 1.49
N ILE A 9 -9.64 0.87 0.48
CA ILE A 9 -9.21 0.84 -0.94
C ILE A 9 -8.54 2.16 -1.34
N ALA A 10 -9.11 3.30 -0.94
CA ALA A 10 -8.51 4.60 -1.23
C ALA A 10 -7.13 4.74 -0.57
N LEU A 11 -7.02 4.37 0.72
CA LEU A 11 -5.74 4.37 1.45
C LEU A 11 -4.72 3.43 0.81
N PHE A 12 -5.14 2.25 0.34
CA PHE A 12 -4.26 1.33 -0.37
C PHE A 12 -3.56 2.00 -1.54
N PHE A 13 -4.34 2.61 -2.45
CA PHE A 13 -3.77 3.21 -3.65
C PHE A 13 -3.05 4.53 -3.38
N TYR A 14 -3.50 5.30 -2.38
CA TYR A 14 -2.78 6.49 -1.91
C TYR A 14 -1.35 6.13 -1.53
N PHE A 15 -1.16 5.11 -0.67
CA PHE A 15 0.16 4.68 -0.24
C PHE A 15 0.92 3.83 -1.25
N ALA A 16 0.26 3.23 -2.24
CA ALA A 16 0.91 2.43 -3.27
C ALA A 16 1.41 3.27 -4.46
N LEU A 17 0.71 4.36 -4.80
CA LEU A 17 0.98 5.14 -6.01
C LEU A 17 1.61 6.52 -5.76
N LEU A 18 1.37 7.13 -4.60
CA LEU A 18 1.81 8.50 -4.25
C LEU A 18 1.42 9.57 -5.30
N ASP A 19 0.28 9.37 -5.93
CA ASP A 19 -0.27 10.20 -7.01
C ASP A 19 -1.79 10.19 -6.84
N ASP A 20 -2.36 11.33 -6.44
CA ASP A 20 -3.77 11.39 -6.02
C ASP A 20 -4.72 11.06 -7.17
N GLN A 21 -4.44 11.54 -8.37
CA GLN A 21 -5.28 11.28 -9.53
C GLN A 21 -5.29 9.80 -9.88
N LYS A 22 -4.12 9.16 -9.94
CA LYS A 22 -4.04 7.71 -10.22
C LYS A 22 -4.61 6.89 -9.08
N ALA A 23 -4.46 7.35 -7.83
CA ALA A 23 -5.02 6.67 -6.68
C ALA A 23 -6.55 6.65 -6.73
N VAL A 24 -7.20 7.77 -7.07
CA VAL A 24 -8.65 7.85 -7.24
C VAL A 24 -9.14 6.97 -8.38
N GLU A 25 -8.46 6.97 -9.53
CA GLU A 25 -8.80 6.12 -10.67
C GLU A 25 -8.72 4.63 -10.30
N ALA A 26 -7.59 4.21 -9.71
CA ALA A 26 -7.36 2.83 -9.32
C ALA A 26 -8.32 2.38 -8.21
N ALA A 27 -8.58 3.23 -7.21
CA ALA A 27 -9.52 2.95 -6.13
C ALA A 27 -10.94 2.73 -6.67
N SER A 28 -11.37 3.55 -7.63
CA SER A 28 -12.69 3.41 -8.26
C SER A 28 -12.83 2.07 -9.00
N GLN A 29 -11.80 1.67 -9.76
CA GLN A 29 -11.77 0.38 -10.45
C GLN A 29 -11.76 -0.80 -9.47
N ALA A 30 -10.98 -0.70 -8.38
CA ALA A 30 -10.89 -1.75 -7.38
C ALA A 30 -12.20 -1.90 -6.59
N LEU A 31 -12.87 -0.79 -6.27
CA LEU A 31 -14.18 -0.81 -5.61
C LEU A 31 -15.23 -1.51 -6.48
N ALA A 32 -15.28 -1.18 -7.77
CA ALA A 32 -16.19 -1.84 -8.71
C ALA A 32 -15.91 -3.35 -8.78
N LEU A 33 -14.63 -3.74 -8.87
CA LEU A 33 -14.22 -5.14 -8.92
C LEU A 33 -14.54 -5.89 -7.61
N GLY A 34 -14.30 -5.28 -6.45
CA GLY A 34 -14.61 -5.85 -5.14
C GLY A 34 -16.12 -6.08 -4.96
N ARG A 35 -16.94 -5.10 -5.37
CA ARG A 35 -18.40 -5.22 -5.38
C ARG A 35 -18.88 -6.34 -6.30
N ALA A 36 -18.33 -6.42 -7.52
CA ALA A 36 -18.68 -7.49 -8.46
C ALA A 36 -18.31 -8.89 -7.92
N ARG A 37 -17.16 -9.02 -7.23
CA ARG A 37 -16.77 -10.27 -6.57
C ARG A 37 -17.75 -10.66 -5.45
N LYS A 38 -18.13 -9.70 -4.60
CA LYS A 38 -19.14 -9.93 -3.53
C LYS A 38 -20.52 -10.27 -4.07
N GLN A 39 -20.92 -9.69 -5.20
CA GLN A 39 -22.19 -10.05 -5.85
C GLN A 39 -22.18 -11.50 -6.38
N ARG A 40 -21.04 -11.96 -6.91
CA ARG A 40 -20.88 -13.34 -7.39
C ARG A 40 -20.71 -14.37 -6.27
N ASN A 41 -20.10 -13.97 -5.16
CA ASN A 41 -19.93 -14.79 -3.98
C ASN A 41 -20.26 -13.97 -2.72
N PRO A 42 -21.54 -13.98 -2.27
CA PRO A 42 -21.97 -13.21 -1.10
C PRO A 42 -21.24 -13.58 0.19
N GLU A 43 -20.86 -14.85 0.37
CA GLU A 43 -20.18 -15.39 1.55
C GLU A 43 -18.69 -14.96 1.63
N LEU A 44 -18.11 -14.47 0.53
CA LEU A 44 -16.72 -14.01 0.51
C LEU A 44 -16.51 -12.89 1.55
N LYS A 45 -15.56 -13.03 2.45
CA LYS A 45 -15.26 -11.97 3.43
C LYS A 45 -14.86 -10.67 2.73
N ASN A 46 -15.25 -9.52 3.29
CA ASN A 46 -14.92 -8.21 2.71
C ASN A 46 -13.39 -7.98 2.56
N PRO A 47 -12.54 -8.29 3.57
CA PRO A 47 -11.10 -8.07 3.44
C PRO A 47 -10.47 -8.92 2.35
N VAL A 48 -10.92 -10.17 2.18
CA VAL A 48 -10.48 -11.07 1.09
C VAL A 48 -10.83 -10.48 -0.28
N ALA A 49 -12.07 -10.00 -0.44
CA ALA A 49 -12.51 -9.34 -1.67
C ALA A 49 -11.69 -8.06 -1.97
N LEU A 50 -11.36 -7.30 -0.93
CA LEU A 50 -10.54 -6.09 -1.03
C LEU A 50 -9.11 -6.41 -1.46
N VAL A 51 -8.43 -7.36 -0.81
CA VAL A 51 -7.07 -7.79 -1.16
C VAL A 51 -7.02 -8.26 -2.61
N ALA A 52 -7.95 -9.13 -3.01
CA ALA A 52 -8.00 -9.64 -4.37
C ALA A 52 -8.27 -8.54 -5.42
N ALA A 53 -9.17 -7.59 -5.12
CA ALA A 53 -9.49 -6.51 -6.03
C ALA A 53 -8.35 -5.49 -6.16
N THR A 54 -7.76 -5.08 -5.03
CA THR A 54 -6.64 -4.12 -5.00
C THR A 54 -5.41 -4.69 -5.70
N LYS A 55 -5.07 -5.97 -5.49
CA LYS A 55 -3.99 -6.65 -6.22
C LYS A 55 -4.25 -6.69 -7.73
N ALA A 56 -5.45 -7.11 -8.13
CA ALA A 56 -5.79 -7.24 -9.55
C ALA A 56 -5.76 -5.89 -10.30
N VAL A 57 -6.14 -4.79 -9.64
CA VAL A 57 -6.05 -3.46 -10.23
C VAL A 57 -4.61 -2.94 -10.21
N TRP A 58 -3.86 -3.16 -9.12
CA TRP A 58 -2.45 -2.84 -9.05
C TRP A 58 -1.66 -3.45 -10.21
N ASP A 59 -1.88 -4.73 -10.51
CA ASP A 59 -1.20 -5.43 -11.61
C ASP A 59 -1.45 -4.79 -12.99
N LYS A 60 -2.60 -4.16 -13.18
CA LYS A 60 -2.91 -3.40 -14.41
C LYS A 60 -2.23 -2.04 -14.42
N PHE A 61 -2.22 -1.33 -13.29
CA PHE A 61 -1.65 0.01 -13.17
C PHE A 61 -0.12 -0.02 -13.24
N LYS A 62 0.54 -0.99 -12.59
CA LYS A 62 2.00 -1.09 -12.61
C LYS A 62 2.55 -1.32 -14.01
N ALA A 63 1.83 -2.06 -14.86
CA ALA A 63 2.24 -2.30 -16.25
C ALA A 63 2.24 -1.01 -17.08
N ARG A 64 1.46 -0.01 -16.67
CA ARG A 64 1.43 1.34 -17.26
C ARG A 64 2.51 2.24 -16.63
N VAL A 65 2.75 2.13 -15.32
CA VAL A 65 3.80 2.90 -14.61
C VAL A 65 5.22 2.45 -14.97
N ALA A 66 5.49 1.14 -15.11
CA ALA A 66 6.80 0.65 -15.53
C ALA A 66 7.16 1.05 -16.98
N ARG A 67 6.15 1.34 -17.82
CA ARG A 67 6.33 1.79 -19.21
C ARG A 67 6.53 3.30 -19.35
N GLY A 68 6.33 4.08 -18.28
CA GLY A 68 6.59 5.51 -18.27
C GLY A 68 7.04 5.90 -16.87
N ARG A 69 8.36 6.05 -16.71
CA ARG A 69 9.16 6.54 -15.56
C ARG A 69 8.43 6.67 -14.21
N PRO A 70 9.02 6.22 -13.07
CA PRO A 70 8.39 6.38 -11.77
C PRO A 70 7.97 7.84 -11.57
N ASN A 71 6.65 8.07 -11.47
CA ASN A 71 6.06 9.39 -11.26
C ASN A 71 6.43 9.84 -9.84
N THR A 72 7.66 10.33 -9.68
CA THR A 72 8.14 11.01 -8.49
C THR A 72 8.09 12.53 -8.66
N THR A 73 7.46 13.02 -9.72
CA THR A 73 7.28 14.46 -9.95
C THR A 73 6.39 15.03 -8.85
N ILE A 74 6.92 16.05 -8.17
CA ILE A 74 6.30 16.80 -7.06
C ILE A 74 4.94 17.42 -7.46
N GLU A 75 4.64 17.47 -8.76
CA GLU A 75 3.40 17.98 -9.34
C GLU A 75 2.19 17.01 -9.25
N SER A 76 2.31 15.86 -8.59
CA SER A 76 1.25 14.83 -8.53
C SER A 76 0.03 15.20 -7.66
N GLY A 77 -0.14 16.47 -7.29
CA GLY A 77 -1.28 16.96 -6.51
C GLY A 77 -1.35 16.44 -5.07
N TRP A 78 -0.30 15.74 -4.62
CA TRP A 78 -0.29 14.98 -3.38
C TRP A 78 -0.17 15.90 -2.16
N LEU A 79 -1.26 16.06 -1.41
CA LEU A 79 -1.31 16.91 -0.22
C LEU A 79 -0.82 16.15 1.02
N ILE A 80 0.44 16.34 1.38
CA ILE A 80 1.01 15.79 2.62
C ILE A 80 0.78 16.80 3.75
N PRO A 81 0.21 16.40 4.91
CA PRO A 81 0.10 17.28 6.06
C PRO A 81 1.46 17.78 6.54
N ASP A 82 1.51 19.04 6.98
CA ASP A 82 2.73 19.65 7.50
C ASP A 82 3.32 18.82 8.65
N GLY A 83 4.64 18.63 8.61
CA GLY A 83 5.39 17.87 9.63
C GLY A 83 5.41 16.35 9.45
N VAL A 84 4.76 15.80 8.41
CA VAL A 84 4.85 14.37 8.07
C VAL A 84 6.02 14.12 7.11
N ASP A 85 7.06 13.45 7.60
CA ASP A 85 8.17 13.01 6.76
C ASP A 85 7.84 11.68 6.07
N LEU A 86 7.52 11.77 4.77
CA LEU A 86 7.31 10.60 3.91
C LEU A 86 8.59 10.15 3.18
N GLY A 87 9.74 10.75 3.48
CA GLY A 87 11.06 10.38 2.93
C GLY A 87 11.35 8.89 3.09
N PRO A 88 11.25 8.31 4.31
CA PRO A 88 11.45 6.88 4.51
C PRO A 88 10.48 6.01 3.72
N TRP A 89 9.22 6.43 3.57
CA TRP A 89 8.22 5.68 2.79
C TRP A 89 8.53 5.71 1.29
N ARG A 90 8.90 6.87 0.76
CA ARG A 90 9.33 7.04 -0.64
C ARG A 90 10.56 6.19 -0.94
N GLU A 91 11.53 6.18 -0.03
CA GLU A 91 12.76 5.39 -0.20
C GLU A 91 12.49 3.88 -0.09
N PHE A 92 11.57 3.50 0.81
CA PHE A 92 11.09 2.13 0.89
C PHE A 92 10.43 1.68 -0.42
N GLN A 93 9.54 2.47 -1.01
CA GLN A 93 8.91 2.13 -2.28
C GLN A 93 9.90 1.88 -3.43
N LYS A 94 11.01 2.63 -3.47
CA LYS A 94 12.03 2.45 -4.53
C LYS A 94 12.80 1.14 -4.43
N SER A 95 12.96 0.59 -3.23
CA SER A 95 13.86 -0.54 -2.94
C SER A 95 13.14 -1.81 -2.47
N ALA A 96 11.86 -1.70 -2.10
CA ALA A 96 10.99 -2.82 -1.79
C ALA A 96 10.60 -3.54 -3.08
N SER A 97 10.46 -4.87 -3.00
CA SER A 97 9.70 -5.55 -4.04
C SER A 97 8.23 -5.15 -3.96
N GLU A 98 7.49 -5.32 -5.05
CA GLU A 98 6.03 -5.12 -5.05
C GLU A 98 5.36 -5.91 -3.92
N ASP A 99 5.68 -7.19 -3.82
CA ASP A 99 5.10 -8.07 -2.80
C ASP A 99 5.40 -7.57 -1.38
N GLU A 100 6.60 -7.02 -1.14
CA GLU A 100 6.95 -6.41 0.14
C GLU A 100 6.12 -5.14 0.41
N LEU A 101 5.99 -4.25 -0.58
CA LEU A 101 5.22 -3.02 -0.48
C LEU A 101 3.74 -3.29 -0.19
N LEU A 102 3.09 -4.10 -1.04
CA LEU A 102 1.66 -4.37 -0.92
C LEU A 102 1.32 -5.08 0.39
N THR A 103 2.17 -6.03 0.82
CA THR A 103 2.00 -6.73 2.09
C THR A 103 2.06 -5.77 3.29
N VAL A 104 2.96 -4.79 3.28
CA VAL A 104 3.01 -3.77 4.34
C VAL A 104 1.74 -2.93 4.36
N ILE A 105 1.24 -2.52 3.20
CA ILE A 105 0.02 -1.71 3.12
C ILE A 105 -1.18 -2.50 3.68
N TRP A 106 -1.41 -3.74 3.23
CA TRP A 106 -2.52 -4.55 3.74
C TRP A 106 -2.39 -4.83 5.25
N SER A 107 -1.21 -5.27 5.71
CA SER A 107 -1.04 -5.71 7.10
C SER A 107 -0.92 -4.56 8.09
N LYS A 108 -0.17 -3.49 7.77
CA LYS A 108 0.17 -2.43 8.75
C LYS A 108 -0.63 -1.16 8.59
N ILE A 109 -1.03 -0.81 7.38
CA ILE A 109 -1.84 0.39 7.15
C ILE A 109 -3.32 0.03 7.27
N LEU A 110 -3.76 -1.01 6.56
CA LEU A 110 -5.16 -1.43 6.53
C LEU A 110 -5.54 -2.40 7.66
N LYS A 111 -4.54 -2.96 8.38
CA LYS A 111 -4.74 -3.89 9.49
C LYS A 111 -5.58 -5.11 9.11
N ILE A 112 -5.36 -5.63 7.90
CA ILE A 112 -5.97 -6.88 7.45
C ILE A 112 -5.16 -8.05 8.02
N GLU A 113 -5.86 -9.05 8.55
CA GLU A 113 -5.27 -10.25 9.11
C GLU A 113 -4.56 -11.11 8.06
N ASP A 114 -3.53 -11.84 8.48
CA ASP A 114 -2.71 -12.66 7.59
C ASP A 114 -3.54 -13.72 6.85
N ASP A 115 -4.59 -14.27 7.48
CA ASP A 115 -5.47 -15.28 6.89
C ASP A 115 -6.23 -14.70 5.69
N ASP A 116 -6.86 -13.54 5.86
CA ASP A 116 -7.63 -12.86 4.82
C ASP A 116 -6.73 -12.38 3.66
N ILE A 117 -5.51 -11.91 3.96
CA ILE A 117 -4.53 -11.55 2.92
C ILE A 117 -4.12 -12.81 2.14
N SER A 118 -3.82 -13.89 2.86
CA SER A 118 -3.39 -15.16 2.26
C SER A 118 -4.46 -15.76 1.35
N GLU A 119 -5.72 -15.73 1.79
CA GLU A 119 -6.89 -16.16 1.03
C GLU A 119 -7.09 -15.29 -0.22
N GLY A 120 -7.03 -13.96 -0.07
CA GLY A 120 -7.23 -13.02 -1.18
C GLY A 120 -6.16 -13.12 -2.27
N LEU A 121 -4.96 -13.58 -1.92
CA LEU A 121 -3.83 -13.76 -2.84
C LEU A 121 -3.64 -15.20 -3.32
N GLY A 122 -4.29 -16.17 -2.69
CA GLY A 122 -4.08 -17.60 -2.98
C GLY A 122 -2.68 -18.09 -2.63
N ILE A 123 -2.09 -17.59 -1.53
CA ILE A 123 -0.77 -17.99 -1.03
C ILE A 123 -0.82 -18.37 0.45
N THR A 124 0.26 -18.90 1.01
CA THR A 124 0.29 -19.29 2.43
C THR A 124 0.48 -18.09 3.37
N GLN A 125 -0.05 -18.15 4.59
CA GLN A 125 0.24 -17.17 5.64
C GLN A 125 1.74 -17.05 5.93
N GLY A 126 2.50 -18.15 5.83
CA GLY A 126 3.95 -18.14 5.96
C GLY A 126 4.64 -17.23 4.93
N THR A 127 4.13 -17.22 3.70
CA THR A 127 4.59 -16.31 2.64
C THR A 127 4.30 -14.85 3.00
N ILE A 128 3.13 -14.55 3.57
CA ILE A 128 2.78 -13.19 4.05
C ILE A 128 3.75 -12.74 5.13
N ARG A 129 3.94 -13.55 6.18
CA ARG A 129 4.84 -13.23 7.30
C ARG A 129 6.28 -13.05 6.84
N TYR A 130 6.76 -13.87 5.91
CA TYR A 130 8.09 -13.72 5.33
C TYR A 130 8.26 -12.39 4.58
N ARG A 131 7.30 -12.04 3.70
CA ARG A 131 7.30 -10.77 2.94
C ARG A 131 7.26 -9.58 3.90
N LEU A 132 6.35 -9.63 4.88
CA LEU A 132 6.21 -8.58 5.88
C LEU A 132 7.47 -8.41 6.72
N GLY A 133 8.07 -9.51 7.21
CA GLY A 133 9.28 -9.46 8.03
C GLY A 133 10.51 -8.93 7.27
N ARG A 134 10.60 -9.18 5.96
CA ARG A 134 11.62 -8.53 5.10
C ARG A 134 11.35 -7.05 4.90
N ALA A 135 10.10 -6.71 4.58
CA ALA A 135 9.68 -5.34 4.32
C ALA A 135 9.89 -4.43 5.53
N LEU A 136 9.51 -4.89 6.74
CA LEU A 136 9.68 -4.13 7.98
C LEU A 136 11.14 -3.92 8.36
N ARG A 137 12.03 -4.90 8.10
CA ARG A 137 13.48 -4.71 8.30
C ARG A 137 14.05 -3.65 7.37
N LYS A 138 13.65 -3.65 6.09
CA LYS A 138 14.04 -2.60 5.13
C LYS A 138 13.56 -1.23 5.60
N LEU A 139 12.26 -1.09 5.89
CA LEU A 139 11.67 0.17 6.35
C LEU A 139 12.32 0.66 7.66
N GLY A 140 12.58 -0.25 8.60
CA GLY A 140 13.28 0.05 9.86
C GLY A 140 14.63 0.70 9.63
N SER A 141 15.46 0.14 8.74
CA SER A 141 16.79 0.69 8.42
C SER A 141 16.75 2.12 7.87
N MET A 142 15.69 2.49 7.14
CA MET A 142 15.51 3.83 6.57
C MET A 142 15.05 4.85 7.62
N THR A 143 14.30 4.41 8.63
CA THR A 143 13.82 5.30 9.71
C THR A 143 14.87 5.58 10.79
N GLN A 144 15.86 4.68 10.98
CA GLN A 144 16.90 4.83 12.00
C GLN A 144 17.87 6.01 11.75
N GLY A 145 17.94 6.53 10.52
CA GLY A 145 18.69 7.76 10.20
C GLY A 145 17.96 9.05 10.57
N VAL A 146 16.62 9.04 10.60
CA VAL A 146 15.78 10.23 10.83
C VAL A 146 15.79 10.68 12.31
N GLY A 147 15.97 9.73 13.24
CA GLY A 147 16.03 10.02 14.67
C GLY A 147 17.30 10.74 15.15
N LYS A 148 18.41 10.67 14.40
CA LYS A 148 19.70 11.24 14.81
C LYS A 148 19.82 12.77 14.60
N PHE A 149 18.98 13.37 13.75
CA PHE A 149 19.04 14.80 13.47
C PHE A 149 18.28 15.69 14.48
N LYS A 150 17.48 15.13 15.40
CA LYS A 150 16.72 15.91 16.40
C LYS A 150 17.44 16.14 17.74
N HIS A 151 18.64 15.62 17.95
CA HIS A 151 19.40 15.77 19.21
C HIS A 151 20.81 16.35 19.07
N GLY A 152 21.14 16.95 17.92
CA GLY A 152 22.48 17.45 17.62
C GLY A 152 22.58 18.96 17.40
N SER A 153 21.88 19.78 18.19
CA SER A 153 22.08 21.25 18.17
C SER A 153 21.64 21.91 19.47
N ALA A 154 22.27 21.50 20.56
CA ALA A 154 22.32 22.27 21.81
C ALA A 154 23.66 22.01 22.51
N GLY A 155 24.73 22.49 21.90
CA GLY A 155 26.04 22.61 22.54
C GLY A 155 26.54 24.04 22.30
N ARG A 156 26.54 24.83 23.37
CA ARG A 156 27.14 26.17 23.44
C ARG A 156 28.65 26.09 23.29
#